data_AF-A0A964D0A2-F1
#
_entry.id   AF-A0A964D0A2-F1
#
_cell.length_a   1.000
_cell.length_b   1.000
_cell.length_c   1.000
_cell.angle_alpha   90.00
_cell.angle_beta   90.00
_cell.angle_gamma   90.00
#
_symmetry.space_group_name_H-M   'P 1'
#
loop_
_entity.id
_entity.type
_entity.pdbx_description
1 polymer ?
#
loop_
_entity_poly.entity_id
_entity_poly.type
_entity_poly.pdbx_seq_one_letter_code
_entity_poly.pdbx_strand_id
1 'polypeptide(L)'
;MKAQPKVQTACDITIGVDHGSLRLQFPSRHSPLWEALDGKPLKGKPKYLPLGRHGYKDNPEDWKRATQIAIAMEADLDHPEWEKLFDPTS
;
A
#
# COMPACT_ATOMS: atom_id res chain seq x y z
N MET A 1 16.54 -2.26 32.40
CA MET A 1 15.64 -2.95 31.45
C MET A 1 15.88 -2.32 30.08
N LYS A 2 16.42 -3.06 29.10
CA LYS A 2 16.73 -2.51 27.79
C LYS A 2 15.43 -2.37 27.01
N ALA A 3 15.00 -1.14 26.75
CA ALA A 3 13.92 -0.86 25.82
C ALA A 3 14.36 -1.35 24.44
N GLN A 4 13.75 -2.43 23.97
CA GLN A 4 13.89 -2.82 22.57
C GLN A 4 13.36 -1.65 21.73
N PRO A 5 14.09 -1.19 20.70
CA PRO A 5 13.48 -0.30 19.73
C PRO A 5 12.30 -1.08 19.15
N LYS A 6 11.08 -0.57 19.31
CA LYS A 6 9.95 -1.01 18.51
C LYS A 6 10.45 -0.91 17.07
N VAL A 7 10.68 -2.06 16.44
CA VAL A 7 10.80 -2.14 14.99
C VAL A 7 9.43 -1.70 14.49
N GLN A 8 9.28 -0.38 14.34
CA GLN A 8 8.39 0.17 13.36
C GLN A 8 8.96 -0.37 12.07
N THR A 9 8.46 -1.52 11.62
CA THR A 9 8.61 -1.95 10.24
C THR A 9 8.13 -0.74 9.46
N ALA A 10 9.08 -0.01 8.88
CA ALA A 10 8.82 1.25 8.24
C ALA A 10 8.00 0.89 7.01
N CYS A 11 6.68 1.01 7.13
CA CYS A 11 5.78 0.64 6.07
C CYS A 11 6.12 1.51 4.86
N ASP A 12 6.64 0.89 3.80
CA ASP A 12 7.06 1.57 2.58
C ASP A 12 5.84 2.07 1.80
N ILE A 13 4.65 1.51 2.07
CA ILE A 13 3.39 2.03 1.58
C ILE A 13 3.03 3.28 2.38
N THR A 14 3.04 4.42 1.70
CA THR A 14 2.74 5.73 2.30
C THR A 14 1.28 6.12 2.04
N ILE A 15 0.68 6.88 2.97
CA ILE A 15 -0.69 7.39 2.81
C ILE A 15 -0.60 8.84 2.34
N GLY A 16 -1.12 9.10 1.15
CA GLY A 16 -1.25 10.43 0.58
C GLY A 16 -2.69 10.93 0.59
N VAL A 17 -2.87 12.21 0.32
CA VAL A 17 -4.18 12.83 0.10
C VAL A 17 -4.30 13.21 -1.37
N ASP A 18 -5.44 12.92 -1.98
CA ASP A 18 -5.80 13.28 -3.35
C ASP A 18 -7.25 13.78 -3.38
N HIS A 19 -7.46 15.03 -3.79
CA HIS A 19 -8.79 15.66 -3.90
C HIS A 19 -9.70 15.46 -2.67
N GLY A 20 -9.13 15.54 -1.46
CA GLY A 20 -9.88 15.39 -0.20
C GLY A 20 -10.03 13.94 0.31
N SER A 21 -9.59 12.96 -0.48
CA SER A 21 -9.62 11.54 -0.15
C SER A 21 -8.22 10.98 0.11
N LEU A 22 -8.12 9.97 0.97
CA LEU A 22 -6.89 9.23 1.27
C LEU A 22 -6.59 8.25 0.13
N ARG A 23 -5.31 8.10 -0.16
CA ARG A 23 -4.78 7.12 -1.12
C ARG A 23 -3.54 6.45 -0.57
N LEU A 24 -3.32 5.22 -0.98
CA LEU A 24 -2.06 4.52 -0.75
C LEU A 24 -1.11 4.81 -1.90
N GLN A 25 0.15 5.04 -1.59
CA GLN A 25 1.24 5.20 -2.53
C GLN A 25 2.23 4.06 -2.30
N PHE A 26 2.42 3.25 -3.32
CA PHE A 26 3.28 2.08 -3.25
C PHE A 26 4.72 2.42 -3.66
N PRO A 27 5.72 1.75 -3.06
CA PRO A 27 7.11 1.95 -3.43
C PRO A 27 7.39 1.41 -4.85
N SER A 28 8.34 2.02 -5.54
CA SER A 28 8.69 1.66 -6.93
C SER A 28 9.13 0.21 -7.10
N ARG A 29 9.62 -0.45 -6.02
CA ARG A 29 9.97 -1.88 -6.05
C ARG A 29 8.80 -2.79 -6.42
N HIS A 30 7.56 -2.38 -6.12
CA HIS A 30 6.36 -3.15 -6.47
C HIS A 30 5.78 -2.75 -7.85
N SER A 31 6.42 -1.86 -8.61
CA SER A 31 5.92 -1.42 -9.92
C SER A 31 5.70 -2.58 -10.89
N PRO A 32 6.62 -3.56 -11.03
CA PRO A 32 6.44 -4.67 -11.97
C PRO A 32 5.16 -5.50 -11.72
N LEU A 33 4.80 -5.71 -10.44
CA LEU A 33 3.54 -6.36 -10.06
C LEU A 33 2.34 -5.56 -10.58
N TRP A 34 2.30 -4.27 -10.29
CA TRP A 34 1.19 -3.41 -10.71
C TRP A 34 1.11 -3.29 -12.23
N GLU A 35 2.24 -3.25 -12.92
CA GLU A 35 2.28 -3.26 -14.39
C GLU A 35 1.72 -4.56 -14.97
N ALA A 36 1.97 -5.71 -14.32
CA ALA A 36 1.39 -6.99 -14.69
C ALA A 36 -0.11 -7.06 -14.43
N LEU A 37 -0.59 -6.55 -13.28
CA LEU A 37 -2.01 -6.55 -12.91
C LEU A 37 -2.84 -5.55 -13.74
N ASP A 38 -2.36 -4.33 -13.93
CA ASP A 38 -3.07 -3.29 -14.70
C ASP A 38 -2.88 -3.44 -16.22
N GLY A 39 -1.91 -4.27 -16.65
CA GLY A 39 -1.50 -4.41 -18.06
C GLY A 39 -0.96 -3.11 -18.66
N LYS A 40 -0.51 -2.16 -17.83
CA LYS A 40 -0.10 -0.82 -18.24
C LYS A 40 1.23 -0.44 -17.58
N PRO A 41 2.20 0.08 -18.36
CA PRO A 41 3.46 0.52 -17.80
C PRO A 41 3.26 1.76 -16.92
N LEU A 42 3.85 1.73 -15.72
CA LEU A 42 3.85 2.84 -14.79
C LEU A 42 4.90 3.90 -15.15
N LYS A 43 5.83 3.57 -16.06
CA LYS A 43 6.87 4.49 -16.60
C LYS A 43 7.68 5.19 -15.50
N GLY A 44 8.04 4.45 -14.45
CA GLY A 44 8.79 4.96 -13.31
C GLY A 44 7.98 5.84 -12.33
N LYS A 45 6.66 5.97 -12.52
CA LYS A 45 5.78 6.63 -11.55
C LYS A 45 5.36 5.63 -10.46
N PRO A 46 5.24 6.06 -9.19
CA PRO A 46 4.69 5.22 -8.15
C PRO A 46 3.22 4.89 -8.45
N LYS A 47 2.79 3.69 -8.05
CA LYS A 47 1.38 3.31 -8.11
C LYS A 47 0.62 3.98 -6.97
N TYR A 48 -0.59 4.43 -7.27
CA TYR A 48 -1.53 4.95 -6.30
C TYR A 48 -2.80 4.11 -6.28
N LEU A 49 -3.34 3.85 -5.09
CA LEU A 49 -4.65 3.22 -4.90
C LEU A 49 -5.53 4.12 -4.03
N PRO A 50 -6.60 4.71 -4.58
CA PRO A 50 -7.51 5.52 -3.79
C PRO A 50 -8.30 4.64 -2.82
N LEU A 51 -8.45 5.08 -1.57
CA LEU A 51 -9.26 4.36 -0.56
C LEU A 51 -10.77 4.61 -0.71
N GLY A 52 -11.18 5.40 -1.71
CA GLY A 52 -12.58 5.61 -2.10
C GLY A 52 -13.35 6.57 -1.18
N ARG A 53 -14.68 6.54 -1.29
CA ARG A 53 -15.65 7.44 -0.60
C ARG A 53 -15.60 7.43 0.93
N HIS A 54 -14.79 6.57 1.54
CA HIS A 54 -14.67 6.40 2.98
C HIS A 54 -13.25 6.69 3.50
N GLY A 55 -12.40 7.33 2.70
CA GLY A 55 -11.08 7.77 3.14
C GLY A 55 -11.05 9.29 3.25
N TYR A 56 -11.82 9.94 4.12
CA TYR A 56 -11.75 11.40 4.19
C TYR A 56 -10.50 11.83 4.95
N LYS A 57 -9.75 12.80 4.41
CA LYS A 57 -8.54 13.30 5.06
C LYS A 57 -8.79 13.93 6.44
N ASP A 58 -10.02 14.40 6.67
CA ASP A 58 -10.40 15.14 7.87
C ASP A 58 -10.89 14.22 9.00
N ASN A 59 -10.99 12.91 8.76
CA ASN A 59 -11.43 11.92 9.74
C ASN A 59 -10.25 11.09 10.28
N PRO A 60 -9.90 11.17 11.57
CA PRO A 60 -8.80 10.41 12.15
C PRO A 60 -9.01 8.89 12.12
N GLU A 61 -10.26 8.40 12.11
CA GLU A 61 -10.55 6.98 12.00
C GLU A 61 -10.19 6.44 10.60
N ASP A 62 -10.42 7.25 9.58
CA ASP A 62 -10.08 6.91 8.19
C ASP A 62 -8.56 6.84 8.00
N TRP A 63 -7.79 7.72 8.66
CA TRP A 63 -6.33 7.63 8.72
C TRP A 63 -5.84 6.36 9.39
N LYS A 64 -6.47 5.97 10.51
CA LYS A 64 -6.12 4.72 11.22
C LYS A 64 -6.40 3.51 10.33
N ARG A 65 -7.56 3.46 9.67
CA ARG A 65 -7.91 2.41 8.72
C ARG A 65 -6.94 2.38 7.54
N ALA A 66 -6.63 3.54 6.94
CA ALA A 66 -5.66 3.66 5.85
C ALA A 66 -4.29 3.10 6.25
N THR A 67 -3.86 3.36 7.48
CA THR A 67 -2.60 2.83 8.03
C THR A 67 -2.65 1.32 8.20
N GLN A 68 -3.76 0.78 8.70
CA GLN A 68 -3.93 -0.68 8.82
C GLN A 68 -3.95 -1.37 7.45
N ILE A 69 -4.59 -0.76 6.45
CA ILE A 69 -4.59 -1.28 5.08
C ILE A 69 -3.18 -1.22 4.49
N ALA A 70 -2.44 -0.11 4.67
CA ALA A 70 -1.07 0.01 4.20
C ALA A 70 -0.18 -1.12 4.78
N ILE A 71 -0.26 -1.37 6.08
CA ILE A 71 0.51 -2.42 6.75
C ILE A 71 0.11 -3.82 6.24
N ALA A 72 -1.20 -4.09 6.11
CA ALA A 72 -1.68 -5.38 5.63
C ALA A 72 -1.24 -5.65 4.19
N MET A 73 -1.42 -4.67 3.29
CA MET A 73 -1.01 -4.78 1.90
C MET A 73 0.50 -4.95 1.78
N GLU A 74 1.30 -4.26 2.59
CA GLU A 74 2.74 -4.46 2.58
C GLU A 74 3.11 -5.88 3.00
N ALA A 75 2.48 -6.42 4.05
CA ALA A 75 2.73 -7.80 4.48
C ALA A 75 2.35 -8.81 3.39
N ASP A 76 1.25 -8.58 2.67
CA ASP A 76 0.83 -9.43 1.54
C ASP A 76 1.83 -9.34 0.37
N LEU A 77 2.41 -8.16 0.11
CA LEU A 77 3.38 -7.93 -0.96
C LEU A 77 4.79 -8.42 -0.63
N ASP A 78 5.19 -8.37 0.65
CA ASP A 78 6.49 -8.87 1.12
C ASP A 78 6.50 -10.40 1.24
N HIS A 79 5.33 -11.05 1.15
CA HIS A 79 5.21 -12.49 1.20
C HIS A 79 5.96 -13.13 0.00
N PRO A 80 6.87 -14.11 0.21
CA PRO A 80 7.71 -14.69 -0.86
C PRO A 80 6.92 -15.41 -1.98
N GLU A 81 5.62 -15.59 -1.80
CA GLU A 81 4.70 -16.19 -2.76
C GLU A 81 3.64 -15.20 -3.25
N TRP A 82 3.87 -13.88 -3.12
CA TRP A 82 2.92 -12.86 -3.57
C TRP A 82 2.50 -13.06 -5.03
N GLU A 83 3.41 -13.53 -5.89
CA GLU A 83 3.13 -13.87 -7.29
C GLU A 83 2.03 -14.93 -7.43
N LYS A 84 1.93 -15.88 -6.49
CA LYS A 84 0.88 -16.92 -6.47
C LYS A 84 -0.45 -16.44 -5.91
N LEU A 85 -0.43 -15.41 -5.06
CA LEU A 85 -1.66 -14.84 -4.47
C LEU A 85 -2.52 -14.09 -5.49
N PHE A 86 -1.91 -13.62 -6.58
CA PHE A 86 -2.57 -12.85 -7.62
C PHE A 86 -2.55 -13.55 -9.00
N ASP A 87 -2.15 -14.82 -9.05
CA ASP A 87 -2.22 -15.62 -10.27
C ASP A 87 -3.70 -15.96 -10.56
N PRO A 88 -4.27 -15.48 -11.68
CA PRO A 88 -5.69 -15.68 -12.00
C PRO A 88 -6.02 -17.11 -12.46
N THR A 89 -5.03 -18.02 -12.46
CA THR A 89 -5.14 -19.37 -13.00
C THR A 89 -5.25 -20.46 -11.92
N SER A 90 -5.29 -20.11 -10.63
CA SER A 90 -5.38 -21.07 -9.53
C SER A 90 -6.80 -21.31 -9.01
#